data_AF-A0A7W1G3P3-F1
#
_entry.id   AF-A0A7W1G3P3-F1
#
_cell.length_a   1.000
_cell.length_b   1.000
_cell.length_c   1.000
_cell.angle_alpha   90.00
_cell.angle_beta   90.00
_cell.angle_gamma   90.00
#
_symmetry.space_group_name_H-M   'P 1'
#
loop_
_entity.id
_entity.type
_entity.pdbx_description
1 polymer ?
#
loop_
_entity_poly.entity_id
_entity_poly.type
_entity_poly.pdbx_seq_one_letter_code
_entity_poly.pdbx_strand_id
1 'polypeptide(L)' 'FHLRFGRTWRDYLMEVRVADACRLLADSDRAVTDIAGACGFANLSNFNRRFRQVRGTSPTAFRRAARG' A
#
# COMPACT_ATOMS: atom_id res chain seq x y z
N PHE A 1 30.68 10.16 0.26
CA PHE A 1 29.55 10.69 1.05
C PHE A 1 28.38 9.71 1.02
N HIS A 2 28.34 8.73 1.94
CA HIS A 2 27.13 7.95 2.18
C HIS A 2 26.32 8.68 3.24
N LEU A 3 25.61 9.73 2.84
CA LEU A 3 24.53 10.24 3.66
C LEU A 3 23.53 9.09 3.79
N ARG A 4 23.46 8.47 4.98
CA ARG A 4 22.38 7.57 5.36
C ARG A 4 21.10 8.39 5.45
N PHE A 5 20.57 8.84 4.32
CA PHE A 5 19.15 9.10 4.19
C PHE A 5 18.51 7.72 4.36
N GLY A 6 18.06 7.40 5.58
CA GLY A 6 17.51 6.10 5.95
C GLY A 6 16.25 5.69 5.16
N ARG A 7 15.84 6.49 4.18
CA ARG A 7 14.78 6.20 3.22
C ARG A 7 15.29 6.51 1.83
N THR A 8 15.31 5.49 0.98
CA THR A 8 15.58 5.70 -0.44
C THR A 8 14.36 6.35 -1.11
N TRP A 9 14.54 6.98 -2.27
CA TRP A 9 13.43 7.44 -3.12
C TRP A 9 12.37 6.34 -3.35
N ARG A 10 12.82 5.09 -3.47
CA ARG A 10 11.93 3.93 -3.62
C ARG A 10 11.04 3.72 -2.39
N ASP A 11 11.58 3.90 -1.18
CA ASP A 11 10.80 3.74 0.06
C ASP A 11 9.74 4.84 0.17
N TYR A 12 10.11 6.09 -0.15
CA TYR A 12 9.15 7.19 -0.20
C TYR A 12 8.03 6.94 -1.22
N LEU A 13 8.38 6.49 -2.43
CA LEU A 13 7.38 6.14 -3.45
C LEU A 13 6.46 4.99 -2.98
N MET A 14 6.99 4.02 -2.23
CA MET A 14 6.16 2.95 -1.65
C MET A 14 5.21 3.48 -0.58
N GLU A 15 5.64 4.39 0.29
CA GLU A 15 4.78 5.04 1.28
C GLU A 15 3.61 5.77 0.61
N VAL A 16 3.90 6.57 -0.44
CA VAL A 16 2.87 7.30 -1.21
C VAL A 16 1.87 6.35 -1.86
N ARG A 17 2.34 5.28 -2.52
CA ARG A 17 1.45 4.29 -3.16
C ARG A 17 0.56 3.56 -2.15
N VAL A 18 1.11 3.21 -0.98
CA VAL A 18 0.32 2.57 0.08
C VAL A 18 -0.70 3.53 0.67
N ALA A 19 -0.36 4.82 0.82
CA ALA A 19 -1.30 5.83 1.28
C ALA A 19 -2.51 5.98 0.34
N ASP A 20 -2.29 6.02 -0.98
CA ASP A 20 -3.37 6.04 -1.96
C ASP A 20 -4.21 4.75 -1.93
N ALA A 21 -3.55 3.59 -1.78
CA ALA A 21 -4.26 2.32 -1.61
C ALA A 21 -5.16 2.33 -0.37
N CYS A 22 -4.70 2.88 0.76
CA CYS A 22 -5.52 3.03 1.96
C CYS A 22 -6.79 3.85 1.69
N ARG A 23 -6.68 4.96 0.96
CA ARG A 23 -7.83 5.78 0.58
C ARG A 23 -8.83 4.98 -0.26
N LEU A 24 -8.36 4.33 -1.32
CA LEU A 24 -9.22 3.51 -2.18
C LEU A 24 -9.86 2.32 -1.45
N LEU A 25 -9.15 1.71 -0.49
CA LEU A 25 -9.66 0.63 0.34
C LEU A 25 -10.76 1.10 1.28
N ALA A 26 -10.68 2.32 1.81
CA ALA A 26 -11.70 2.92 2.65
C ALA A 26 -12.92 3.36 1.82
N ASP A 27 -12.69 3.99 0.66
CA ASP A 27 -13.74 4.72 -0.06
C ASP A 27 -14.45 3.91 -1.16
N SER A 28 -13.96 2.72 -1.55
CA SER A 28 -14.55 1.95 -2.66
C SER A 28 -14.61 0.42 -2.48
N ASP A 29 -15.64 -0.22 -3.02
CA ASP A 29 -15.80 -1.70 -2.99
C ASP A 29 -14.96 -2.44 -4.04
N ARG A 30 -14.10 -1.72 -4.77
CA ARG A 30 -13.24 -2.28 -5.80
C ARG A 30 -12.45 -3.48 -5.29
N ALA A 31 -12.19 -4.46 -6.16
CA ALA A 31 -11.37 -5.59 -5.77
C ALA A 31 -9.97 -5.14 -5.36
N VAL A 32 -9.38 -5.82 -4.37
CA VAL A 32 -8.03 -5.48 -3.87
C VAL A 32 -6.99 -5.58 -4.99
N THR A 33 -7.19 -6.48 -5.95
CA THR A 33 -6.38 -6.59 -7.18
C THR A 33 -6.40 -5.33 -8.02
N ASP A 34 -7.57 -4.73 -8.19
CA ASP A 34 -7.74 -3.55 -9.04
C ASP A 34 -7.16 -2.31 -8.37
N ILE A 35 -7.28 -2.23 -7.04
CA ILE A 35 -6.63 -1.18 -6.24
C ILE A 35 -5.10 -1.33 -6.33
N ALA A 36 -4.57 -2.55 -6.20
CA ALA A 36 -3.14 -2.79 -6.35
C ALA A 36 -2.62 -2.31 -7.72
N GLY A 37 -3.35 -2.63 -8.79
CA GLY A 37 -3.04 -2.15 -10.14
C GLY A 37 -3.10 -0.62 -10.24
N ALA A 38 -4.15 0.00 -9.72
CA ALA A 38 -4.33 1.45 -9.73
C ALA A 38 -3.23 2.20 -8.96
N CYS A 39 -2.71 1.63 -7.87
CA CYS A 39 -1.61 2.20 -7.09
C CYS A 39 -0.22 1.83 -7.65
N GLY A 40 -0.14 1.27 -8.87
CA GLY A 40 1.11 1.02 -9.58
C GLY A 40 1.88 -0.23 -9.13
N PHE A 41 1.20 -1.24 -8.57
CA PHE A 41 1.79 -2.53 -8.26
C PHE A 41 1.60 -3.51 -9.41
N ALA A 42 2.71 -4.12 -9.86
CA ALA A 42 2.69 -5.08 -10.96
C ALA A 42 1.97 -6.39 -10.64
N ASN A 43 1.87 -6.76 -9.36
CA ASN A 43 1.11 -7.94 -8.92
C ASN A 43 0.65 -7.83 -7.47
N LEU A 44 -0.37 -8.61 -7.14
CA LEU A 44 -1.03 -8.62 -5.83
C LEU A 44 -0.10 -9.08 -4.71
N SER A 45 0.77 -10.06 -4.96
CA SER A 45 1.69 -10.60 -3.93
C SER A 45 2.68 -9.54 -3.45
N ASN A 46 3.25 -8.77 -4.37
CA ASN A 46 4.15 -7.65 -4.04
C ASN A 46 3.39 -6.56 -3.27
N PHE A 47 2.20 -6.20 -3.74
CA PHE A 47 1.33 -5.25 -3.06
C PHE A 47 1.04 -5.66 -1.61
N ASN A 48 0.56 -6.88 -1.38
CA ASN A 48 0.23 -7.37 -0.05
C ASN A 48 1.44 -7.33 0.90
N ARG A 49 2.62 -7.75 0.42
CA ARG A 49 3.85 -7.71 1.21
C ARG A 49 4.24 -6.27 1.57
N ARG A 50 4.23 -5.34 0.60
CA ARG A 50 4.60 -3.94 0.83
C ARG A 50 3.59 -3.21 1.70
N PHE A 51 2.30 -3.43 1.46
CA PHE A 51 1.24 -2.88 2.28
C PHE A 51 1.39 -3.32 3.73
N ARG A 52 1.65 -4.62 3.98
CA ARG A 52 1.88 -5.13 5.33
C ARG A 52 3.16 -4.56 5.96
N GLN A 53 4.23 -4.36 5.20
CA GLN A 53 5.45 -3.72 5.70
C GLN A 53 5.20 -2.27 6.16
N VAL A 54 4.36 -1.52 5.44
CA VAL A 54 4.09 -0.10 5.73
C VAL A 54 2.96 0.10 6.75
N ARG A 55 1.91 -0.74 6.73
CA ARG A 55 0.70 -0.59 7.57
C ARG A 55 0.59 -1.61 8.70
N GLY A 56 1.44 -2.63 8.74
CA GLY A 56 1.41 -3.70 9.75
C GLY A 56 0.31 -4.75 9.56
N THR A 57 -0.62 -4.57 8.61
CA THR A 57 -1.76 -5.47 8.39
C THR A 57 -2.01 -5.74 6.90
N SER A 58 -2.90 -6.67 6.55
CA SER A 58 -3.27 -6.91 5.15
C SER A 58 -4.24 -5.84 4.64
N PRO A 59 -4.29 -5.60 3.31
CA PRO A 59 -5.25 -4.67 2.71
C PRO A 59 -6.72 -5.01 3.04
N THR A 60 -7.06 -6.30 3.07
CA THR A 60 -8.42 -6.77 3.38
C THR A 60 -8.79 -6.53 4.84
N ALA A 61 -7.88 -6.80 5.77
CA ALA A 61 -8.09 -6.52 7.18
C ALA A 61 -8.19 -5.01 7.43
N PHE A 62 -7.34 -4.21 6.77
CA PHE A 62 -7.42 -2.75 6.82
C PHE A 62 -8.77 -2.25 6.34
N ARG A 63 -9.28 -2.71 5.18
CA ARG A 63 -10.61 -2.33 4.67
C ARG A 63 -11.71 -2.63 5.68
N ARG A 64 -11.70 -3.84 6.27
CA ARG A 64 -12.71 -4.23 7.27
C ARG A 64 -12.66 -3.30 8.49
N ALA A 65 -11.47 -2.98 8.98
CA ALA A 65 -11.30 -2.09 10.14
C ALA A 65 -11.61 -0.61 9.83
N ALA A 66 -11.45 -0.17 8.58
CA ALA A 66 -11.73 1.21 8.19
C ALA A 66 -13.23 1.48 7.93
N ARG A 67 -14.06 0.43 7.83
CA ARG A 67 -15.48 0.51 7.46
C ARG A 67 -16.44 -0.09 8.48
N GLY A 68 -15.95 -0.97 9.34
CA GLY A 68 -16.67 -1.39 10.53
C GLY A 68 -16.59 -0.30 11.59
#